data_AF-A0A126RWQ2-F1
#
_entry.id   AF-A0A126RWQ2-F1
#
_cell.length_a   1.000
_cell.length_b   1.000
_cell.length_c   1.000
_cell.angle_alpha   90.00
_cell.angle_beta   90.00
_cell.angle_gamma   90.00
#
_symmetry.space_group_name_H-M   'P 1'
#
loop_
_entity.id
_entity.type
_entity.pdbx_description
1 polymer ?
#
loop_
_entity_poly.entity_id
_entity_poly.type
_entity_poly.pdbx_seq_one_letter_code
_entity_poly.pdbx_strand_id
1 'polypeptide(L)' 'MPLRRIASPNDIAAAVVWLLSDEADYVTGISMPVDGGLAIV' A
#
# COMPACT_ATOMS: atom_id res chain seq x y z
N MET A 1 7.45 3.20 -13.75
CA MET A 1 6.23 2.60 -13.16
C MET A 1 6.18 1.11 -13.46
N PRO A 2 6.65 0.25 -12.53
CA PRO A 2 6.57 -1.20 -12.66
C PRO A 2 5.18 -1.73 -13.00
N LEU A 3 4.13 -1.20 -12.36
CA LEU A 3 2.73 -1.60 -12.63
C LEU A 3 2.12 -1.04 -13.92
N ARG A 4 2.82 -0.15 -14.66
CA ARG A 4 2.38 0.44 -15.94
C ARG A 4 0.93 0.98 -15.97
N ARG A 5 0.38 1.38 -14.82
CA ARG A 5 -0.95 2.02 -14.70
C ARG A 5 -0.92 3.10 -13.62
N ILE A 6 -1.84 4.05 -13.75
CA ILE A 6 -2.12 5.03 -12.69
C ILE A 6 -2.91 4.34 -11.58
N ALA A 7 -2.53 4.60 -10.32
CA ALA A 7 -3.27 4.15 -9.16
C ALA A 7 -4.65 4.82 -9.12
N SER A 8 -5.66 4.03 -8.81
CA SER A 8 -6.99 4.50 -8.46
C SER A 8 -7.07 4.75 -6.94
N PRO A 9 -8.04 5.55 -6.45
CA PRO A 9 -8.28 5.68 -5.02
C PRO A 9 -8.47 4.34 -4.30
N ASN A 10 -9.03 3.34 -4.99
CA ASN A 10 -9.26 2.00 -4.43
C ASN A 10 -7.95 1.24 -4.15
N ASP A 11 -6.87 1.53 -4.86
CA ASP A 11 -5.58 0.88 -4.63
C ASP A 11 -5.00 1.29 -3.26
N ILE A 12 -5.16 2.57 -2.88
CA ILE A 12 -4.76 3.07 -1.57
C ILE A 12 -5.74 2.57 -0.50
N ALA A 13 -7.05 2.62 -0.78
CA ALA A 13 -8.06 2.17 0.17
C ALA A 13 -7.89 0.68 0.54
N ALA A 14 -7.57 -0.18 -0.42
CA ALA A 14 -7.31 -1.60 -0.16
C ALA A 14 -6.13 -1.82 0.79
N ALA A 15 -5.05 -1.06 0.62
CA ALA A 15 -3.88 -1.11 1.50
C ALA A 15 -4.23 -0.64 2.94
N VAL A 16 -5.05 0.41 3.07
CA VAL A 16 -5.55 0.88 4.37
C VAL A 16 -6.46 -0.16 5.02
N VAL A 17 -7.37 -0.78 4.26
CA VAL A 17 -8.26 -1.83 4.77
C VAL A 17 -7.46 -3.02 5.29
N TRP A 18 -6.40 -3.44 4.59
CA TRP A 18 -5.49 -4.48 5.07
C TRP A 18 -4.74 -4.06 6.34
N LEU A 19 -4.26 -2.81 6.44
CA LEU A 19 -3.64 -2.33 7.69
C LEU A 19 -4.60 -2.30 8.89
N LEU A 20 -5.91 -2.25 8.64
CA LEU A 20 -6.94 -2.27 9.68
C LEU A 20 -7.45 -3.67 10.00
N SER A 21 -6.98 -4.70 9.29
CA SER A 21 -7.42 -6.07 9.50
C SER A 21 -6.51 -6.81 10.49
N ASP A 22 -6.99 -7.96 10.99
CA ASP A 22 -6.26 -8.78 11.96
C ASP A 22 -4.94 -9.33 11.38
N GLU A 23 -4.83 -9.44 10.06
CA GLU A 23 -3.61 -9.89 9.37
C GLU A 23 -2.42 -8.92 9.51
N ALA A 24 -2.66 -7.67 9.91
CA ALA A 24 -1.63 -6.65 10.10
C ALA A 24 -1.31 -6.39 11.59
N ASP A 25 -1.68 -7.29 12.52
CA ASP A 25 -1.60 -7.06 13.97
C ASP A 25 -0.23 -6.61 14.51
N TYR A 26 0.85 -6.99 13.84
CA TYR A 26 2.23 -6.69 14.23
C TYR A 26 2.88 -5.60 13.37
N VAL A 27 2.15 -5.05 12.39
CA VAL A 27 2.68 -4.07 11.45
C VAL A 27 2.49 -2.67 12.02
N THR A 28 3.56 -2.08 12.55
CA THR A 28 3.54 -0.74 13.13
C THR A 28 4.85 0.03 12.88
N GLY A 29 4.77 1.36 12.87
CA GLY A 29 5.94 2.24 12.75
C GLY A 29 6.60 2.28 11.37
N ILE A 30 5.96 1.73 10.33
CA ILE A 30 6.49 1.69 8.96
C ILE A 30 5.90 2.78 8.08
N SER A 31 6.63 3.14 7.02
CA SER A 31 6.07 3.80 5.85
C SER A 31 5.87 2.76 4.75
N MET A 32 4.61 2.53 4.38
CA MET A 32 4.24 1.54 3.34
C MET A 32 3.91 2.26 2.02
N PRO A 33 4.80 2.22 1.01
CA PRO A 33 4.52 2.84 -0.28
C PRO A 33 3.47 2.07 -1.07
N VAL A 34 2.50 2.79 -1.62
CA VAL A 34 1.43 2.28 -2.51
C VAL A 34 1.44 3.09 -3.80
N ASP A 35 2.51 2.96 -4.57
CA ASP A 35 2.79 3.82 -5.74
C ASP A 35 3.06 3.04 -7.03
N GLY A 36 2.80 1.73 -6.99
CA GLY A 36 3.06 0.82 -8.10
C GLY A 36 4.54 0.60 -8.40
N GLY A 37 5.41 0.76 -7.39
CA GLY A 37 6.85 0.55 -7.43
C GLY A 37 7.61 1.75 -7.99
N LEU A 38 7.10 2.96 -7.75
CA LEU A 38 7.74 4.19 -8.22
C LEU A 38 8.87 4.61 -7.29
N ALA A 39 8.65 4.54 -5.98
CA ALA A 39 9.69 4.67 -4.98
C ALA A 39 10.49 3.36 -4.91
N ILE A 40 11.80 3.48 -5.06
CA ILE A 40 12.75 2.47 -4.61
C ILE A 40 13.08 2.83 -3.17
N VAL A 41 12.61 2.01 -2.24
CA VAL A 41 12.94 2.05 -0.80
C VAL A 41 13.93 0.95 -0.46
#